data_AF-A0A5C6L0Q6-F1
#
_entry.id   AF-A0A5C6L0Q6-F1
#
_cell.length_a   1.000
_cell.length_b   1.000
_cell.length_c   1.000
_cell.angle_alpha   90.00
_cell.angle_beta   90.00
_cell.angle_gamma   90.00
#
_symmetry.space_group_name_H-M   'P 1'
#
loop_
_entity.id
_entity.type
_entity.pdbx_description
1 polymer ?
#
loop_
_entity_poly.entity_id
_entity_poly.type
_entity_poly.pdbx_seq_one_letter_code
_entity_poly.pdbx_strand_id
1 'polypeptide(L)'
;MRVIYYQNRQVSVPETLEELTPAQYYRYLEIATMANQHILSEPGIRLKILSLFLALPVDMGHLPPSTWKETLALLSLTDPFIIREGKSFRLDLSTGINLLPEWGGFHGPEDMLNGVSFDTFCKCMALVRRMGDEGDGDRDMILREFGKALYTGREDAERPILLCLHAYLFFMNVFAIIREEPLEIDGETVDLRILFRKDEKPEADDHTGWTGIGMDIAENGAFGNYAEVRATPFWDILIFLYRKKFEKLHSKR
;
A
#
# COMPACT_ATOMS: atom_id res chain seq x y z
N MET A 1 17.79 6.47 7.03
CA MET A 1 18.61 6.92 5.89
C MET A 1 20.03 6.88 6.36
N ARG A 2 20.88 6.17 5.63
CA ARG A 2 22.27 5.95 5.99
C ARG A 2 23.19 6.74 5.08
N VAL A 3 24.14 7.46 5.66
CA VAL A 3 25.21 8.10 4.89
C VAL A 3 26.35 7.10 4.65
N ILE A 4 26.74 6.93 3.39
CA ILE A 4 27.87 6.09 2.98
C ILE A 4 28.84 6.91 2.14
N TYR A 5 30.06 6.39 1.94
CA TYR A 5 30.99 6.90 0.94
C TYR A 5 30.94 6.01 -0.30
N TYR A 6 30.76 6.64 -1.46
CA TYR A 6 30.80 6.01 -2.77
C TYR A 6 31.54 6.93 -3.75
N GLN A 7 32.57 6.42 -4.43
CA GLN A 7 33.41 7.20 -5.35
C GLN A 7 33.96 8.50 -4.73
N ASN A 8 34.43 8.41 -3.49
CA ASN A 8 34.95 9.54 -2.70
C ASN A 8 33.92 10.66 -2.43
N ARG A 9 32.61 10.36 -2.52
CA ARG A 9 31.53 11.28 -2.19
C ARG A 9 30.63 10.69 -1.13
N GLN A 10 30.08 11.53 -0.27
CA GLN A 10 29.01 11.12 0.64
C GLN A 10 27.70 11.00 -0.13
N VAL A 11 27.00 9.88 0.07
CA VAL A 11 25.70 9.59 -0.51
C VAL A 11 24.76 9.14 0.60
N SER A 12 23.55 9.70 0.65
CA SER A 12 22.49 9.23 1.54
C SER A 12 21.71 8.13 0.84
N VAL A 13 21.63 6.95 1.44
CA VAL A 13 20.91 5.80 0.91
C VAL A 13 19.72 5.43 1.81
N PRO A 14 18.59 5.02 1.23
CA PRO A 14 17.42 4.58 1.98
C PRO A 14 17.70 3.24 2.66
N GLU A 15 17.19 3.07 3.87
CA GLU A 15 17.25 1.81 4.63
C GLU A 15 15.91 1.08 4.64
N THR A 16 14.81 1.81 4.42
CA THR A 16 13.45 1.29 4.32
C THR A 16 12.75 1.84 3.08
N LEU A 17 11.63 1.21 2.70
CA LEU A 17 10.77 1.65 1.60
C LEU A 17 10.28 3.08 1.79
N GLU A 18 9.99 3.45 3.05
CA GLU A 18 9.38 4.72 3.44
C GLU A 18 10.33 5.92 3.31
N GLU A 19 11.63 5.66 3.19
CA GLU A 19 12.65 6.69 2.98
C GLU A 19 12.84 7.05 1.50
N LEU A 20 12.18 6.35 0.58
CA LEU A 20 12.25 6.67 -0.84
C LEU A 20 11.50 7.97 -1.14
N THR A 21 12.13 8.84 -1.93
CA THR A 21 11.41 9.96 -2.54
C THR A 21 10.34 9.44 -3.52
N PRO A 22 9.27 10.20 -3.82
CA PRO A 22 8.25 9.77 -4.79
C PRO A 22 8.83 9.34 -6.14
N ALA A 23 9.84 10.06 -6.64
CA ALA A 23 10.53 9.71 -7.88
C ALA A 23 11.32 8.39 -7.78
N GLN A 24 11.99 8.15 -6.64
CA GLN A 24 12.67 6.88 -6.41
C GLN A 24 11.67 5.73 -6.27
N TYR A 25 10.59 5.92 -5.52
CA TYR A 25 9.56 4.90 -5.35
C TYR A 25 8.86 4.56 -6.68
N TYR A 26 8.56 5.54 -7.52
CA TYR A 26 8.00 5.29 -8.84
C TYR A 26 8.92 4.41 -9.71
N ARG A 27 10.23 4.67 -9.68
CA ARG A 27 11.23 3.81 -10.34
C ARG A 27 11.36 2.44 -9.67
N TYR A 28 11.23 2.38 -8.35
CA TYR A 28 11.23 1.14 -7.61
C TYR A 28 10.05 0.24 -7.99
N LEU A 29 8.85 0.81 -8.26
CA LEU A 29 7.71 0.08 -8.81
C LEU A 29 8.00 -0.51 -10.20
N GLU A 30 8.69 0.22 -11.08
CA GLU A 30 9.14 -0.33 -12.37
C GLU A 30 10.06 -1.53 -12.19
N ILE A 31 10.98 -1.46 -11.22
CA ILE A 31 11.87 -2.58 -10.92
C ILE A 31 11.06 -3.75 -10.33
N ALA A 32 10.05 -3.48 -9.51
CA ALA A 32 9.15 -4.48 -8.96
C ALA A 32 8.33 -5.22 -10.02
N THR A 33 7.83 -4.51 -11.04
CA THR A 33 7.13 -5.17 -12.15
C THR A 33 8.09 -6.03 -12.98
N MET A 34 9.32 -5.58 -13.23
CA MET A 34 10.35 -6.39 -13.89
C MET A 34 10.68 -7.67 -13.10
N ALA A 35 10.76 -7.58 -11.77
CA ALA A 35 11.00 -8.72 -10.90
C ALA A 35 9.84 -9.73 -10.96
N ASN A 36 8.61 -9.24 -10.88
CA ASN A 36 7.40 -10.07 -10.90
C ASN A 36 7.17 -10.75 -12.26
N GLN A 37 7.57 -10.10 -13.36
CA GLN A 37 7.53 -10.66 -14.71
C GLN A 37 8.73 -11.60 -15.01
N HIS A 38 9.62 -11.81 -14.04
CA HIS A 38 10.85 -12.60 -14.19
C HIS A 38 11.74 -12.16 -15.37
N ILE A 39 11.68 -10.87 -15.73
CA ILE A 39 12.49 -10.29 -16.81
C ILE A 39 13.97 -10.31 -16.42
N LEU A 40 14.27 -10.08 -15.13
CA LEU A 40 15.63 -10.06 -14.59
C LEU A 40 15.76 -11.05 -13.43
N SER A 41 16.97 -11.61 -13.32
CA SER A 41 17.36 -12.41 -12.15
C SER A 41 17.49 -11.54 -10.91
N GLU A 42 17.47 -12.15 -9.73
CA GLU A 42 17.64 -11.42 -8.46
C GLU A 42 18.90 -10.54 -8.44
N PRO A 43 20.10 -11.01 -8.86
CA PRO A 43 21.26 -10.12 -8.96
C PRO A 43 21.01 -8.92 -9.87
N GLY A 44 20.33 -9.10 -11.00
CA GLY A 44 19.98 -8.01 -11.90
C GLY A 44 19.03 -6.99 -11.28
N ILE A 45 18.01 -7.46 -10.56
CA ILE A 45 17.08 -6.60 -9.80
C ILE A 45 17.81 -5.82 -8.71
N ARG A 46 18.65 -6.49 -7.91
CA ARG A 46 19.44 -5.84 -6.86
C ARG A 46 20.39 -4.78 -7.42
N LEU A 47 21.00 -5.02 -8.57
CA LEU A 47 21.83 -4.01 -9.24
C LEU A 47 21.03 -2.78 -9.68
N LYS A 48 19.79 -2.95 -10.16
CA LYS A 48 18.92 -1.81 -10.50
C LYS A 48 18.52 -1.00 -9.27
N ILE A 49 18.19 -1.67 -8.17
CA ILE A 49 17.87 -1.00 -6.89
C ILE A 49 19.09 -0.24 -6.36
N LEU A 50 20.27 -0.87 -6.37
CA LEU A 50 21.48 -0.21 -5.94
C LEU A 50 21.82 1.01 -6.82
N SER A 51 21.61 0.90 -8.14
CA SER A 51 21.78 2.02 -9.07
C SER A 51 20.81 3.16 -8.76
N LEU A 52 19.57 2.84 -8.36
CA LEU A 52 18.58 3.82 -7.91
C LEU A 52 19.03 4.52 -6.62
N PHE A 53 19.55 3.79 -5.64
CA PHE A 53 19.99 4.35 -4.34
C PHE A 53 21.24 5.24 -4.47
N LEU A 54 22.15 4.86 -5.37
CA LEU A 54 23.36 5.62 -5.67
C LEU A 54 23.13 6.75 -6.69
N ALA A 55 21.89 6.94 -7.17
CA ALA A 55 21.52 7.91 -8.19
C ALA A 55 22.42 7.84 -9.44
N LEU A 56 22.72 6.62 -9.90
CA LEU A 56 23.61 6.42 -11.04
C LEU A 56 22.93 6.87 -12.35
N PRO A 57 23.67 7.53 -13.25
CA PRO A 57 23.11 8.04 -14.50
C PRO A 57 22.86 6.94 -15.55
N VAL A 58 23.46 5.76 -15.36
CA VAL A 58 23.38 4.62 -16.27
C VAL A 58 23.29 3.32 -15.48
N ASP A 59 22.74 2.28 -16.12
CA ASP A 59 22.77 0.93 -15.57
C ASP A 59 24.23 0.49 -15.29
N MET A 60 24.41 -0.33 -14.25
CA MET A 60 25.72 -0.77 -13.76
C MET A 60 26.63 -1.36 -14.86
N GLY A 61 26.05 -2.02 -15.87
CA GLY A 61 26.79 -2.56 -17.03
C GLY A 61 27.49 -1.51 -17.90
N HIS A 62 27.12 -0.24 -17.76
CA HIS A 62 27.75 0.89 -18.44
C HIS A 62 28.71 1.69 -17.54
N LEU A 63 28.86 1.30 -16.27
CA LEU A 63 29.84 1.90 -15.38
C LEU A 63 31.27 1.47 -15.75
N PRO A 64 32.29 2.32 -15.51
CA PRO A 64 33.68 1.93 -15.69
C PRO A 64 34.04 0.69 -14.84
N PRO A 65 34.81 -0.28 -15.36
CA PRO A 65 35.21 -1.48 -14.58
C PRO A 65 35.89 -1.16 -13.24
N SER A 66 36.55 0.00 -13.14
CA SER A 66 37.19 0.47 -11.91
C SER A 66 36.21 0.70 -10.75
N THR A 67 34.92 0.94 -11.02
CA THR A 67 33.91 1.21 -9.98
C THR A 67 33.14 -0.05 -9.59
N TRP A 68 33.26 -1.14 -10.36
CA TRP A 68 32.45 -2.35 -10.15
C TRP A 68 32.70 -2.99 -8.79
N LYS A 69 33.96 -3.08 -8.35
CA LYS A 69 34.31 -3.69 -7.06
C LYS A 69 33.67 -2.93 -5.88
N GLU A 70 33.75 -1.61 -5.91
CA GLU A 70 33.15 -0.74 -4.88
C GLU A 70 31.62 -0.84 -4.91
N THR A 71 31.00 -0.73 -6.10
CA THR A 71 29.55 -0.88 -6.25
C THR A 71 29.06 -2.25 -5.76
N LEU A 72 29.69 -3.34 -6.18
CA LEU A 72 29.29 -4.69 -5.78
C LEU A 72 29.45 -4.93 -4.27
N ALA A 73 30.41 -4.28 -3.61
CA ALA A 73 30.56 -4.36 -2.16
C ALA A 73 29.38 -3.73 -1.40
N LEU A 74 28.57 -2.89 -2.05
CA LEU A 74 27.39 -2.23 -1.49
C LEU A 74 26.09 -2.98 -1.76
N LEU A 75 26.13 -4.16 -2.38
CA LEU A 75 24.92 -4.90 -2.76
C LEU A 75 24.04 -5.29 -1.55
N SER A 76 24.63 -5.45 -0.35
CA SER A 76 23.88 -5.73 0.88
C SER A 76 22.95 -4.59 1.31
N LEU A 77 23.15 -3.37 0.81
CA LEU A 77 22.22 -2.26 1.06
C LEU A 77 20.82 -2.52 0.49
N THR A 78 20.69 -3.45 -0.47
CA THR A 78 19.39 -3.81 -1.04
C THR A 78 18.68 -4.91 -0.25
N ASP A 79 19.33 -5.54 0.74
CA ASP A 79 18.77 -6.69 1.45
C ASP A 79 17.42 -6.38 2.14
N PRO A 80 17.22 -5.22 2.80
CA PRO A 80 15.93 -4.88 3.42
C PRO A 80 14.76 -4.79 2.43
N PHE A 81 15.04 -4.58 1.15
CA PHE A 81 14.04 -4.39 0.11
C PHE A 81 13.65 -5.70 -0.58
N ILE A 82 14.27 -6.83 -0.21
CA ILE A 82 14.05 -8.13 -0.85
C ILE A 82 13.39 -9.09 0.12
N ILE A 83 12.18 -9.54 -0.20
CA ILE A 83 11.49 -10.61 0.52
C ILE A 83 11.79 -11.93 -0.20
N ARG A 84 12.30 -12.91 0.55
CA ARG A 84 12.61 -14.26 0.04
C ARG A 84 11.59 -15.25 0.53
N GLU A 85 10.99 -15.99 -0.40
CA GLU A 85 10.00 -17.03 -0.11
C GLU A 85 10.51 -18.35 -0.70
N GLY A 86 11.38 -19.04 0.05
CA GLY A 86 12.04 -20.26 -0.42
C GLY A 86 13.00 -19.98 -1.58
N LYS A 87 12.64 -20.42 -2.79
CA LYS A 87 13.45 -20.22 -4.01
C LYS A 87 13.05 -18.98 -4.82
N SER A 88 11.89 -18.39 -4.53
CA SER A 88 11.45 -17.14 -5.16
C SER A 88 11.87 -15.95 -4.31
N PHE A 89 11.88 -14.79 -4.95
CA PHE A 89 12.03 -13.51 -4.28
C PHE A 89 11.02 -12.54 -4.86
N ARG A 90 10.67 -11.52 -4.07
CA ARG A 90 9.92 -10.35 -4.50
C ARG A 90 10.48 -9.11 -3.84
N LEU A 91 10.11 -7.96 -4.36
CA LEU A 91 10.44 -6.68 -3.75
C LEU A 91 9.47 -6.39 -2.61
N ASP A 92 9.99 -5.84 -1.52
CA ASP A 92 9.13 -5.34 -0.45
C ASP A 92 8.41 -4.09 -0.93
N LEU A 93 7.09 -4.12 -0.83
CA LEU A 93 6.17 -3.05 -1.21
C LEU A 93 5.22 -2.74 -0.05
N SER A 94 5.47 -3.29 1.14
CA SER A 94 4.59 -3.28 2.30
C SER A 94 4.78 -1.97 3.06
N THR A 95 3.80 -1.08 2.99
CA THR A 95 3.80 0.17 3.77
C THR A 95 2.38 0.72 3.92
N GLY A 96 2.15 1.38 5.05
CA GLY A 96 0.97 2.18 5.32
C GLY A 96 1.11 3.66 4.89
N ILE A 97 2.25 4.05 4.32
CA ILE A 97 2.51 5.43 3.87
C ILE A 97 2.16 5.57 2.39
N ASN A 98 1.49 6.68 2.04
CA ASN A 98 1.30 7.02 0.64
C ASN A 98 2.58 7.63 0.07
N LEU A 99 3.39 6.82 -0.61
CA LEU A 99 4.65 7.25 -1.22
C LEU A 99 4.49 8.02 -2.55
N LEU A 100 3.26 8.16 -3.07
CA LEU A 100 2.94 9.00 -4.23
C LEU A 100 1.76 9.94 -3.91
N PRO A 101 1.82 10.76 -2.85
CA PRO A 101 0.68 11.58 -2.42
C PRO A 101 0.25 12.59 -3.51
N GLU A 102 1.22 13.08 -4.28
CA GLU A 102 1.02 13.77 -5.54
C GLU A 102 1.96 13.21 -6.62
N TRP A 103 1.42 12.87 -7.79
CA TRP A 103 2.22 12.41 -8.92
C TRP A 103 1.62 12.84 -10.26
N GLY A 104 2.38 13.60 -11.05
CA GLY A 104 1.96 14.01 -12.40
C GLY A 104 0.68 14.85 -12.44
N GLY A 105 0.36 15.58 -11.36
CA GLY A 105 -0.86 16.36 -11.20
C GLY A 105 -2.08 15.57 -10.72
N PHE A 106 -1.89 14.32 -10.32
CA PHE A 106 -2.90 13.53 -9.60
C PHE A 106 -2.63 13.57 -8.10
N HIS A 107 -3.69 13.60 -7.30
CA HIS A 107 -3.65 13.72 -5.85
C HIS A 107 -4.33 12.52 -5.20
N GLY A 108 -3.59 11.82 -4.34
CA GLY A 108 -4.05 10.65 -3.59
C GLY A 108 -4.50 11.00 -2.16
N PRO A 109 -4.94 10.00 -1.40
CA PRO A 109 -5.22 10.14 0.02
C PRO A 109 -3.92 10.36 0.83
N GLU A 110 -4.06 10.70 2.10
CA GLU A 110 -2.95 10.72 3.05
C GLU A 110 -2.57 9.30 3.50
N ASP A 111 -1.55 9.20 4.35
CA ASP A 111 -1.10 7.94 4.96
C ASP A 111 -2.26 7.19 5.62
N MET A 112 -2.14 5.86 5.63
CA MET A 112 -3.14 4.98 6.22
C MET A 112 -4.55 5.18 5.62
N LEU A 113 -4.65 5.60 4.35
CA LEU A 113 -5.92 5.94 3.68
C LEU A 113 -6.69 7.09 4.36
N ASN A 114 -6.00 7.98 5.07
CA ASN A 114 -6.66 9.15 5.65
C ASN A 114 -7.23 10.05 4.54
N GLY A 115 -8.42 10.61 4.77
CA GLY A 115 -9.21 11.34 3.77
C GLY A 115 -10.04 10.48 2.80
N VAL A 116 -9.96 9.14 2.86
CA VAL A 116 -10.82 8.24 2.07
C VAL A 116 -12.21 8.14 2.71
N SER A 117 -13.28 8.30 1.92
CA SER A 117 -14.66 8.09 2.38
C SER A 117 -15.03 6.60 2.46
N PHE A 118 -16.03 6.28 3.26
CA PHE A 118 -16.54 4.91 3.37
C PHE A 118 -17.04 4.33 2.04
N ASP A 119 -17.68 5.15 1.20
CA ASP A 119 -18.08 4.74 -0.17
C ASP A 119 -16.88 4.38 -1.05
N THR A 120 -15.82 5.18 -0.99
CA THR A 120 -14.58 4.92 -1.74
C THR A 120 -13.90 3.65 -1.25
N PHE A 121 -13.83 3.45 0.07
CA PHE A 121 -13.33 2.21 0.65
C PHE A 121 -14.15 1.00 0.19
N CYS A 122 -15.49 1.07 0.24
CA CYS A 122 -16.37 0.00 -0.23
C CYS A 122 -16.15 -0.34 -1.71
N LYS A 123 -15.99 0.69 -2.56
CA LYS A 123 -15.65 0.51 -3.98
C LYS A 123 -14.32 -0.23 -4.15
N CYS A 124 -13.27 0.21 -3.46
CA CYS A 124 -11.97 -0.46 -3.49
C CYS A 124 -12.07 -1.91 -3.01
N MET A 125 -12.81 -2.21 -1.94
CA MET A 125 -13.04 -3.59 -1.49
C MET A 125 -13.74 -4.46 -2.55
N ALA A 126 -14.67 -3.89 -3.32
CA ALA A 126 -15.29 -4.61 -4.44
C ALA A 126 -14.28 -4.89 -5.57
N LEU A 127 -13.38 -3.95 -5.85
CA LEU A 127 -12.30 -4.15 -6.82
C LEU A 127 -11.29 -5.21 -6.37
N VAL A 128 -10.95 -5.28 -5.08
CA VAL A 128 -10.09 -6.37 -4.52
C VAL A 128 -10.69 -7.74 -4.81
N ARG A 129 -12.01 -7.90 -4.61
CA ARG A 129 -12.70 -9.18 -4.85
C ARG A 129 -12.61 -9.58 -6.33
N ARG A 130 -12.90 -8.65 -7.25
CA ARG A 130 -12.78 -8.88 -8.70
C ARG A 130 -11.36 -9.28 -9.11
N MET A 131 -10.34 -8.64 -8.52
CA MET A 131 -8.94 -8.97 -8.79
C MET A 131 -8.55 -10.41 -8.41
N GLY A 132 -9.27 -11.03 -7.47
CA GLY A 132 -9.11 -12.44 -7.10
C GLY A 132 -9.81 -13.43 -8.04
N ASP A 133 -10.82 -12.98 -8.80
CA ASP A 133 -11.71 -13.84 -9.59
C ASP A 133 -11.31 -13.92 -11.09
N GLU A 134 -10.46 -13.01 -11.59
CA GLU A 134 -10.27 -12.80 -13.03
C GLU A 134 -8.89 -13.25 -13.58
N GLY A 135 -8.88 -13.57 -14.89
CA GLY A 135 -7.66 -13.80 -15.69
C GLY A 135 -6.94 -12.49 -16.05
N ASP A 136 -5.73 -12.60 -16.62
CA ASP A 136 -4.75 -11.52 -16.72
C ASP A 136 -5.22 -10.24 -17.47
N GLY A 137 -6.22 -10.34 -18.36
CA GLY A 137 -6.71 -9.22 -19.18
C GLY A 137 -7.56 -8.17 -18.45
N ASP A 138 -8.18 -8.52 -17.32
CA ASP A 138 -9.03 -7.59 -16.55
C ASP A 138 -8.22 -6.85 -15.47
N ARG A 139 -7.05 -7.37 -15.09
CA ARG A 139 -6.19 -6.78 -14.03
C ARG A 139 -5.83 -5.33 -14.29
N ASP A 140 -5.40 -4.99 -15.51
CA ASP A 140 -5.06 -3.61 -15.87
C ASP A 140 -6.27 -2.68 -15.77
N MET A 141 -7.46 -3.17 -16.12
CA MET A 141 -8.70 -2.40 -15.99
C MET A 141 -9.02 -2.16 -14.51
N ILE A 142 -8.97 -3.19 -13.67
CA ILE A 142 -9.20 -3.05 -12.23
C ILE A 142 -8.18 -2.10 -11.59
N LEU A 143 -6.89 -2.22 -11.94
CA LEU A 143 -5.86 -1.28 -11.46
C LEU A 143 -6.22 0.16 -11.81
N ARG A 144 -6.68 0.41 -13.03
CA ARG A 144 -7.10 1.74 -13.47
C ARG A 144 -8.33 2.24 -12.70
N GLU A 145 -9.24 1.35 -12.34
CA GLU A 145 -10.37 1.67 -11.46
C GLU A 145 -9.92 2.01 -10.03
N PHE A 146 -8.91 1.32 -9.49
CA PHE A 146 -8.26 1.70 -8.23
C PHE A 146 -7.64 3.10 -8.30
N GLY A 147 -6.87 3.35 -9.36
CA GLY A 147 -6.29 4.67 -9.61
C GLY A 147 -7.36 5.75 -9.70
N LYS A 148 -8.50 5.49 -10.36
CA LYS A 148 -9.62 6.44 -10.41
C LYS A 148 -10.29 6.66 -9.06
N ALA A 149 -10.43 5.61 -8.26
CA ALA A 149 -11.10 5.67 -6.96
C ALA A 149 -10.28 6.46 -5.93
N LEU A 150 -8.96 6.25 -5.90
CA LEU A 150 -8.08 6.84 -4.87
C LEU A 150 -7.37 8.12 -5.33
N TYR A 151 -7.11 8.27 -6.64
CA TYR A 151 -6.39 9.43 -7.16
C TYR A 151 -7.29 10.34 -8.00
N THR A 152 -7.39 11.59 -7.56
CA THR A 152 -8.17 12.66 -8.20
C THR A 152 -7.26 13.64 -8.94
N GLY A 153 -7.83 14.64 -9.61
CA GLY A 153 -7.10 15.58 -10.46
C GLY A 153 -6.98 15.11 -11.91
N ARG A 154 -6.79 16.07 -12.82
CA ARG A 154 -6.77 15.88 -14.29
C ARG A 154 -7.86 14.93 -14.80
N GLU A 155 -9.14 15.31 -14.64
CA GLU A 155 -10.30 14.43 -14.87
C GLU A 155 -10.28 13.68 -16.21
N ASP A 156 -9.84 14.35 -17.28
CA ASP A 156 -9.79 13.78 -18.63
C ASP A 156 -8.47 13.05 -18.96
N ALA A 157 -7.48 13.08 -18.07
CA ALA A 157 -6.18 12.51 -18.33
C ALA A 157 -6.07 11.08 -17.80
N GLU A 158 -5.47 10.21 -18.61
CA GLU A 158 -5.19 8.85 -18.20
C GLU A 158 -4.14 8.84 -17.07
N ARG A 159 -4.43 8.08 -16.00
CA ARG A 159 -3.50 7.87 -14.89
C ARG A 159 -2.42 6.87 -15.33
N PRO A 160 -1.13 7.13 -15.06
CA PRO A 160 -0.07 6.17 -15.35
C PRO A 160 -0.36 4.83 -14.66
N ILE A 161 -0.15 3.72 -15.37
CA ILE A 161 -0.47 2.39 -14.84
C ILE A 161 0.27 2.04 -13.54
N LEU A 162 1.47 2.59 -13.33
CA LEU A 162 2.21 2.41 -12.08
C LEU A 162 1.61 3.18 -10.91
N LEU A 163 0.98 4.34 -11.15
CA LEU A 163 0.22 5.04 -10.12
C LEU A 163 -1.03 4.23 -9.73
N CYS A 164 -1.68 3.62 -10.71
CA CYS A 164 -2.81 2.70 -10.52
C CYS A 164 -2.40 1.44 -9.74
N LEU A 165 -1.25 0.85 -10.06
CA LEU A 165 -0.65 -0.26 -9.32
C LEU A 165 -0.35 0.14 -7.87
N HIS A 166 0.27 1.31 -7.67
CA HIS A 166 0.51 1.85 -6.34
C HIS A 166 -0.79 2.02 -5.54
N ALA A 167 -1.83 2.60 -6.13
CA ALA A 167 -3.12 2.79 -5.46
C ALA A 167 -3.71 1.46 -4.95
N TYR A 168 -3.63 0.40 -5.75
CA TYR A 168 -4.04 -0.94 -5.35
C TYR A 168 -3.18 -1.50 -4.21
N LEU A 169 -1.85 -1.48 -4.37
CA LEU A 169 -0.92 -2.01 -3.35
C LEU A 169 -1.06 -1.28 -2.03
N PHE A 170 -1.11 0.05 -2.06
CA PHE A 170 -1.29 0.91 -0.91
C PHE A 170 -2.58 0.56 -0.15
N PHE A 171 -3.71 0.46 -0.87
CA PHE A 171 -4.98 0.06 -0.29
C PHE A 171 -4.90 -1.31 0.41
N MET A 172 -4.31 -2.30 -0.28
CA MET A 172 -4.16 -3.65 0.24
C MET A 172 -3.27 -3.71 1.49
N ASN A 173 -2.15 -2.98 1.48
CA ASN A 173 -1.22 -2.94 2.61
C ASN A 173 -1.85 -2.28 3.83
N VAL A 174 -2.51 -1.12 3.67
CA VAL A 174 -3.19 -0.45 4.78
C VAL A 174 -4.26 -1.37 5.37
N PHE A 175 -5.04 -2.04 4.52
CA PHE A 175 -6.06 -2.98 5.00
C PHE A 175 -5.47 -4.22 5.68
N ALA A 176 -4.31 -4.71 5.23
CA ALA A 176 -3.58 -5.79 5.90
C ALA A 176 -3.08 -5.34 7.28
N ILE A 177 -2.46 -4.16 7.38
CA ILE A 177 -1.99 -3.56 8.63
C ILE A 177 -3.14 -3.47 9.65
N ILE A 178 -4.29 -2.92 9.24
CA ILE A 178 -5.51 -2.81 10.09
C ILE A 178 -5.98 -4.18 10.62
N ARG A 179 -5.76 -5.25 9.85
CA ARG A 179 -6.22 -6.61 10.19
C ARG A 179 -5.24 -7.41 11.03
N GLU A 180 -3.95 -7.08 10.97
CA GLU A 180 -2.88 -7.96 11.46
C GLU A 180 -2.10 -7.33 12.62
N GLU A 181 -2.06 -5.99 12.69
CA GLU A 181 -1.24 -5.25 13.64
C GLU A 181 -2.08 -4.35 14.57
N PRO A 182 -1.72 -4.22 15.86
CA PRO A 182 -2.18 -3.11 16.69
C PRO A 182 -1.63 -1.78 16.15
N LEU A 183 -2.44 -0.72 16.20
CA LEU A 183 -2.06 0.59 15.71
C LEU A 183 -1.85 1.55 16.86
N GLU A 184 -0.89 2.45 16.72
CA GLU A 184 -0.73 3.59 17.62
C GLU A 184 -1.53 4.78 17.07
N ILE A 185 -2.55 5.21 17.81
CA ILE A 185 -3.40 6.36 17.45
C ILE A 185 -3.34 7.33 18.62
N ASP A 186 -2.82 8.54 18.39
CA ASP A 186 -2.65 9.58 19.42
C ASP A 186 -1.86 9.12 20.67
N GLY A 187 -0.95 8.16 20.50
CA GLY A 187 -0.14 7.59 21.58
C GLY A 187 -0.82 6.47 22.37
N GLU A 188 -2.00 6.03 21.93
CA GLU A 188 -2.71 4.88 22.49
C GLU A 188 -2.71 3.71 21.51
N THR A 189 -2.47 2.51 22.03
CA THR A 189 -2.52 1.28 21.24
C THR A 189 -3.98 0.85 21.00
N VAL A 190 -4.44 0.91 19.76
CA VAL A 190 -5.77 0.47 19.31
C VAL A 190 -5.65 -0.85 18.54
N ASP A 191 -6.21 -1.93 19.09
CA ASP A 191 -6.25 -3.24 18.43
C ASP A 191 -7.52 -3.41 17.57
N LEU A 192 -7.51 -2.89 16.34
CA LEU A 192 -8.62 -3.02 15.39
C LEU A 192 -8.89 -4.47 14.94
N ARG A 193 -7.98 -5.41 15.22
CA ARG A 193 -8.09 -6.81 14.80
C ARG A 193 -9.31 -7.49 15.43
N ILE A 194 -9.82 -6.96 16.55
CA ILE A 194 -11.05 -7.44 17.19
C ILE A 194 -12.26 -7.39 16.24
N LEU A 195 -12.24 -6.51 15.23
CA LEU A 195 -13.31 -6.41 14.22
C LEU A 195 -13.34 -7.61 13.27
N PHE A 196 -12.21 -8.28 13.09
CA PHE A 196 -12.04 -9.35 12.10
C PHE A 196 -11.93 -10.74 12.73
N ARG A 197 -11.91 -10.83 14.06
CA ARG A 197 -11.92 -12.11 14.78
C ARG A 197 -13.31 -12.72 14.73
N LYS A 198 -13.38 -14.04 14.53
CA LYS A 198 -14.64 -14.79 14.62
C LYS A 198 -15.16 -14.73 16.06
N ASP A 199 -16.44 -14.41 16.21
CA ASP A 199 -17.12 -14.49 17.50
C ASP A 199 -17.34 -15.96 17.90
N GLU A 200 -17.25 -16.24 19.21
CA GLU A 200 -17.58 -17.57 19.76
C GLU A 200 -19.03 -17.98 19.48
N LYS A 201 -19.93 -16.99 19.38
CA LYS A 201 -21.31 -17.13 18.92
C LYS A 201 -21.54 -16.14 17.78
N PRO A 202 -21.39 -16.59 16.52
CA PRO A 202 -21.65 -15.73 15.38
C PRO A 202 -23.11 -15.29 15.41
N GLU A 203 -23.35 -13.99 15.25
CA GLU A 203 -24.67 -13.50 14.85
C GLU A 203 -24.98 -13.98 13.42
N ALA A 204 -26.25 -13.98 13.04
CA ALA A 204 -26.65 -14.31 11.68
C ALA A 204 -26.00 -13.29 10.73
N ASP A 205 -25.15 -13.79 9.82
CA ASP A 205 -24.52 -12.99 8.76
C ASP A 205 -25.42 -13.07 7.53
N ASP A 206 -25.88 -11.91 7.05
CA ASP A 206 -26.69 -11.79 5.84
C ASP A 206 -25.82 -11.79 4.56
N HIS A 207 -24.50 -11.88 4.71
CA HIS A 207 -23.48 -11.93 3.66
C HIS A 207 -23.46 -10.70 2.75
N THR A 208 -23.98 -9.56 3.22
CA THR A 208 -24.00 -8.29 2.49
C THR A 208 -22.67 -7.51 2.61
N GLY A 209 -21.80 -7.91 3.54
CA GLY A 209 -20.46 -7.35 3.74
C GLY A 209 -20.47 -5.87 4.14
N TRP A 210 -19.50 -5.09 3.65
CA TRP A 210 -19.38 -3.66 3.99
C TRP A 210 -20.59 -2.81 3.60
N THR A 211 -21.36 -3.22 2.58
CA THR A 211 -22.60 -2.55 2.19
C THR A 211 -23.66 -2.65 3.29
N GLY A 212 -23.90 -3.85 3.83
CA GLY A 212 -24.85 -4.04 4.93
C GLY A 212 -24.41 -3.36 6.21
N ILE A 213 -23.11 -3.41 6.54
CA ILE A 213 -22.55 -2.63 7.65
C ILE A 213 -22.93 -1.15 7.52
N GLY A 214 -22.83 -0.57 6.31
CA GLY A 214 -23.25 0.80 6.07
C GLY A 214 -24.75 1.04 6.27
N MET A 215 -25.60 0.08 5.88
CA MET A 215 -27.05 0.16 6.08
C MET A 215 -27.41 0.08 7.57
N ASP A 216 -26.81 -0.84 8.31
CA ASP A 216 -27.01 -1.00 9.76
C ASP A 216 -26.61 0.26 10.54
N ILE A 217 -25.50 0.89 10.15
CA ILE A 217 -25.06 2.15 10.74
C ILE A 217 -26.07 3.27 10.46
N ALA A 218 -26.62 3.31 9.23
CA ALA A 218 -27.63 4.30 8.86
C ALA A 218 -28.95 4.10 9.63
N GLU A 219 -29.36 2.86 9.84
CA GLU A 219 -30.54 2.52 10.65
C GLU A 219 -30.37 2.90 12.12
N ASN A 220 -29.14 2.78 12.65
CA ASN A 220 -28.79 3.28 13.99
C ASN A 220 -28.82 4.81 14.09
N GLY A 221 -28.66 5.52 12.97
CA GLY A 221 -28.64 6.98 12.89
C GLY A 221 -27.35 7.64 13.40
N ALA A 222 -26.30 6.86 13.68
CA ALA A 222 -25.05 7.36 14.27
C ALA A 222 -24.35 8.42 13.39
N PHE A 223 -24.48 8.30 12.07
CA PHE A 223 -23.93 9.24 11.08
C PHE A 223 -25.01 9.75 10.12
N GLY A 224 -26.28 9.69 10.51
CA GLY A 224 -27.42 10.06 9.66
C GLY A 224 -27.84 8.95 8.70
N ASN A 225 -28.37 9.34 7.54
CA ASN A 225 -28.90 8.42 6.54
C ASN A 225 -27.78 7.73 5.74
N TYR A 226 -28.14 6.74 4.91
CA TYR A 226 -27.15 5.94 4.18
C TYR A 226 -26.25 6.76 3.23
N ALA A 227 -26.73 7.86 2.65
CA ALA A 227 -25.87 8.73 1.84
C ALA A 227 -24.84 9.48 2.70
N GLU A 228 -25.22 9.89 3.91
CA GLU A 228 -24.32 10.53 4.87
C GLU A 228 -23.26 9.53 5.37
N VAL A 229 -23.67 8.31 5.75
CA VAL A 229 -22.75 7.20 6.11
C VAL A 229 -21.71 6.95 5.02
N ARG A 230 -22.13 6.93 3.76
CA ARG A 230 -21.24 6.73 2.60
C ARG A 230 -20.23 7.86 2.41
N ALA A 231 -20.60 9.10 2.77
CA ALA A 231 -19.73 10.26 2.70
C ALA A 231 -18.77 10.37 3.90
N THR A 232 -19.09 9.74 5.03
CA THR A 232 -18.26 9.74 6.24
C THR A 232 -16.85 9.21 5.96
N PRO A 233 -15.79 9.81 6.57
CA PRO A 233 -14.45 9.26 6.54
C PRO A 233 -14.39 7.80 6.98
N PHE A 234 -13.60 6.99 6.28
CA PHE A 234 -13.44 5.56 6.54
C PHE A 234 -12.98 5.28 7.98
N TRP A 235 -12.04 6.08 8.49
CA TRP A 235 -11.52 5.94 9.85
C TRP A 235 -12.59 6.16 10.92
N ASP A 236 -13.50 7.12 10.73
CA ASP A 236 -14.59 7.37 11.67
C ASP A 236 -15.54 6.16 11.76
N ILE A 237 -15.83 5.53 10.61
CA ILE A 237 -16.61 4.30 10.55
C ILE A 237 -15.87 3.15 11.25
N LEU A 238 -14.57 2.97 11.00
CA LEU A 238 -13.77 1.92 11.66
C LEU A 238 -13.73 2.08 13.17
N ILE A 239 -13.47 3.30 13.66
CA ILE A 239 -13.41 3.59 15.10
C ILE A 239 -14.79 3.40 15.74
N PHE A 240 -15.87 3.79 15.06
CA PHE A 240 -17.23 3.51 15.53
C PHE A 240 -17.48 2.01 15.69
N LEU A 241 -17.16 1.22 14.66
CA LEU A 241 -17.29 -0.23 14.70
C LEU A 241 -16.44 -0.84 15.82
N TYR A 242 -15.20 -0.38 15.97
CA TYR A 242 -14.28 -0.82 17.01
C TYR A 242 -14.87 -0.58 18.40
N ARG A 243 -15.36 0.63 18.67
CA ARG A 243 -15.98 0.97 19.96
C ARG A 243 -17.19 0.09 20.25
N LYS A 244 -18.07 -0.13 19.27
CA LYS A 244 -19.23 -1.03 19.42
C LYS A 244 -18.81 -2.46 19.73
N LYS A 245 -17.80 -2.98 19.05
CA LYS A 245 -17.28 -4.34 19.29
C LYS A 245 -16.62 -4.44 20.66
N PHE A 246 -15.82 -3.45 21.04
CA PHE A 246 -15.16 -3.37 22.34
C PHE A 246 -16.19 -3.34 23.48
N GLU A 247 -17.20 -2.46 23.39
CA GLU A 247 -18.31 -2.40 24.34
C GLU A 247 -19.01 -3.76 24.47
N LYS A 248 -19.31 -4.45 23.37
CA LYS A 248 -19.95 -5.78 23.37
C LYS A 248 -19.09 -6.85 24.07
N LEU A 249 -17.77 -6.80 23.89
CA LEU A 249 -16.84 -7.76 24.52
C LEU A 249 -16.68 -7.49 26.03
N HIS A 250 -16.75 -6.24 26.46
CA HIS A 250 -16.50 -5.84 27.85
C HIS A 250 -17.76 -5.59 28.69
N SER A 251 -18.93 -5.42 28.08
CA SER A 251 -20.23 -5.29 28.78
C SER A 251 -20.79 -6.62 29.30
N LYS A 252 -20.21 -7.77 28.94
CA LYS A 252 -20.59 -9.11 29.41
C LYS A 252 -19.86 -9.55 30.70
N ARG A 253 -19.38 -8.62 31.52
CA ARG A 253 -18.86 -8.90 32.88
C ARG A 253 -19.80 -8.35 33.94
#